data_AF-A0A8C4WSC7-F1
#
_entry.id   AF-A0A8C4WSC7-F1
#
_cell.length_a   1.000
_cell.length_b   1.000
_cell.length_c   1.000
_cell.angle_alpha   90.00
_cell.angle_beta   90.00
_cell.angle_gamma   90.00
#
_symmetry.space_group_name_H-M   'P 1'
#
loop_
_entity.id
_entity.type
_entity.pdbx_description
1 polymer ?
#
loop_
_entity_poly.entity_id
_entity_poly.type
_entity_poly.pdbx_seq_one_letter_code
_entity_poly.pdbx_strand_id
1 'polypeptide(L)'
;MVQTRVSSFQESLVQLTNSMAECELIFIHCIKPNLTKSPRLFDEEVIRNQLRYLGLLGTICVSKDNFPVRIPFDKFINRHALLAGPHEVLRGRVEISKAILTSLGPEHTSSFRIGHTKVFLREKLSEQLEEGTCREGLGCCNHSTAPPRLLEPSKIPSVPSEGDYHPGLHTWTPDSQPLLQLTQTFQDRSDPT
;
A
#
# COMPACT_ATOMS: atom_id res chain seq x y z
N MET A 1 -48.34 4.00 -16.54
CA MET A 1 -47.17 3.11 -16.71
C MET A 1 -46.81 2.61 -15.33
N VAL A 2 -46.88 1.30 -15.05
CA VAL A 2 -46.62 0.77 -13.71
C VAL A 2 -45.11 0.64 -13.52
N GLN A 3 -44.56 1.33 -12.52
CA GLN A 3 -43.16 1.17 -12.13
C GLN A 3 -43.02 -0.13 -11.34
N THR A 4 -42.06 -0.97 -11.71
CA THR A 4 -41.79 -2.22 -10.99
C THR A 4 -40.81 -1.95 -9.85
N ARG A 5 -40.79 -2.81 -8.83
CA ARG A 5 -39.76 -2.74 -7.78
C ARG A 5 -38.35 -2.87 -8.34
N VAL A 6 -38.19 -3.63 -9.43
CA VAL A 6 -36.92 -3.81 -10.13
C VAL A 6 -36.46 -2.50 -10.76
N SER A 7 -37.34 -1.79 -11.48
CA SER A 7 -36.99 -0.52 -12.13
C SER A 7 -36.64 0.56 -11.10
N SER A 8 -37.41 0.68 -10.01
CA SER A 8 -37.11 1.63 -8.93
C SER A 8 -35.77 1.34 -8.22
N PHE A 9 -35.42 0.06 -8.02
CA PHE A 9 -34.14 -0.32 -7.45
C PHE A 9 -32.96 -0.03 -8.40
N GLN A 10 -33.14 -0.32 -9.70
CA GLN A 10 -32.13 0.02 -10.72
C GLN A 10 -31.89 1.53 -10.79
N GLU A 11 -32.94 2.34 -10.79
CA GLU A 11 -32.84 3.80 -10.75
C GLU A 11 -32.03 4.27 -9.52
N SER A 12 -32.29 3.68 -8.35
CA SER A 12 -31.56 3.98 -7.12
C SER A 12 -30.07 3.62 -7.21
N LEU A 13 -29.73 2.47 -7.82
CA LEU A 13 -28.34 2.05 -8.03
C LEU A 13 -27.59 2.96 -9.00
N VAL A 14 -28.25 3.40 -10.07
CA VAL A 14 -27.66 4.33 -11.05
C VAL A 14 -27.36 5.67 -10.38
N GLN A 15 -28.30 6.21 -9.60
CA GLN A 15 -28.10 7.46 -8.86
C GLN A 15 -26.92 7.36 -7.88
N LEU A 16 -26.81 6.25 -7.15
CA LEU A 16 -25.68 6.00 -6.25
C LEU A 16 -24.34 5.94 -7.01
N THR A 17 -24.30 5.20 -8.12
CA THR A 17 -23.07 5.02 -8.91
C THR A 17 -22.58 6.34 -9.50
N ASN A 18 -23.50 7.19 -9.97
CA ASN A 18 -23.15 8.53 -10.47
C ASN A 18 -22.55 9.40 -9.36
N SER A 19 -23.15 9.39 -8.17
CA SER A 19 -22.62 10.14 -7.02
C SER A 19 -21.23 9.66 -6.60
N MET A 20 -21.02 8.35 -6.62
CA MET A 20 -19.73 7.72 -6.35
C MET A 20 -18.66 8.10 -7.38
N ALA A 21 -19.02 8.29 -8.65
CA ALA A 21 -18.08 8.62 -9.73
C ALA A 21 -17.45 10.02 -9.59
N GLU A 22 -18.10 10.92 -8.87
CA GLU A 22 -17.62 12.29 -8.62
C GLU A 22 -16.70 12.39 -7.39
N CYS A 23 -16.52 11.29 -6.65
CA CYS A 23 -15.76 11.24 -5.41
C CYS A 23 -14.43 10.50 -5.59
N GLU A 24 -13.43 10.85 -4.76
CA GLU A 24 -12.30 9.97 -4.51
C GLU A 24 -12.73 8.85 -3.57
N LEU A 25 -12.58 7.60 -4.00
CA LEU A 25 -13.08 6.44 -3.27
C LEU A 25 -11.94 5.56 -2.74
N ILE A 26 -12.16 5.03 -1.54
CA ILE A 26 -11.32 4.01 -0.92
C ILE A 26 -12.12 2.71 -0.87
N PHE A 27 -11.53 1.61 -1.35
CA PHE A 27 -12.14 0.30 -1.36
C PHE A 27 -11.69 -0.52 -0.15
N ILE A 28 -12.64 -0.96 0.67
CA ILE A 28 -12.41 -1.84 1.82
C ILE A 28 -13.06 -3.20 1.54
N HIS A 29 -12.24 -4.26 1.51
CA HIS A 29 -12.73 -5.62 1.29
C HIS A 29 -12.80 -6.39 2.61
N CYS A 30 -14.00 -6.78 3.01
CA CYS A 30 -14.22 -7.64 4.17
C CYS A 30 -14.01 -9.12 3.77
N ILE A 31 -13.18 -9.85 4.51
CA ILE A 31 -12.89 -11.27 4.29
C ILE A 31 -13.41 -12.08 5.47
N LYS A 32 -14.21 -13.12 5.19
CA LYS A 32 -14.71 -14.05 6.19
C LYS A 32 -13.64 -15.12 6.46
N PRO A 33 -13.12 -15.27 7.69
CA PRO A 33 -11.98 -16.13 7.93
C PRO A 33 -12.32 -17.63 7.97
N ASN A 34 -13.56 -17.99 8.30
CA ASN A 34 -14.05 -19.37 8.33
C ASN A 34 -15.57 -19.41 8.22
N LEU A 35 -16.15 -20.56 7.84
CA LEU A 35 -17.60 -20.73 7.67
C LEU A 35 -18.34 -21.02 8.98
N THR A 36 -17.67 -21.61 9.97
CA THR A 36 -18.24 -22.07 11.25
C THR A 36 -18.47 -20.94 12.26
N LYS A 37 -18.06 -19.70 11.95
CA LYS A 37 -18.10 -18.53 12.84
C LYS A 37 -17.26 -18.71 14.10
N SER A 38 -16.25 -19.58 14.05
CA SER A 38 -15.36 -19.83 15.17
C SER A 38 -14.35 -18.68 15.29
N PRO A 39 -14.14 -18.11 16.48
CA PRO A 39 -13.10 -17.11 16.68
C PRO A 39 -11.72 -17.76 16.44
N ARG A 40 -10.77 -16.99 15.91
CA ARG A 40 -9.36 -17.39 15.69
C ARG A 40 -9.13 -18.56 14.72
N LEU A 41 -10.17 -19.09 14.09
CA LEU A 41 -10.03 -20.10 13.04
C LEU A 41 -9.82 -19.42 11.68
N PHE A 42 -8.70 -19.74 11.03
CA PHE A 42 -8.35 -19.25 9.70
C PHE A 42 -8.40 -20.42 8.71
N ASP A 43 -9.39 -20.40 7.82
CA ASP A 43 -9.58 -21.39 6.77
C ASP A 43 -8.98 -20.86 5.47
N GLU A 44 -7.83 -21.42 5.09
CA GLU A 44 -7.08 -20.97 3.92
C GLU A 44 -7.86 -21.14 2.62
N GLU A 45 -8.62 -22.23 2.47
CA GLU A 45 -9.35 -22.50 1.23
C GLU A 45 -10.50 -21.51 1.05
N VAL A 46 -11.26 -21.27 2.13
CA VAL A 46 -12.36 -20.30 2.15
C VAL A 46 -11.85 -18.89 1.83
N ILE A 47 -10.71 -18.50 2.39
CA ILE A 47 -10.12 -17.18 2.16
C ILE A 47 -9.55 -17.08 0.75
N ARG A 48 -8.80 -18.09 0.28
CA ARG A 48 -8.24 -18.13 -1.08
C ARG A 48 -9.33 -18.00 -2.13
N ASN A 49 -10.45 -18.68 -1.95
CA ASN A 49 -11.60 -18.59 -2.85
C ASN A 49 -12.23 -17.19 -2.83
N GLN A 50 -12.39 -16.56 -1.66
CA GLN A 50 -12.84 -15.16 -1.58
C GLN A 50 -11.89 -14.20 -2.30
N LEU A 51 -10.57 -14.33 -2.10
CA LEU A 51 -9.58 -13.48 -2.78
C LEU A 51 -9.64 -13.62 -4.31
N ARG A 52 -9.93 -14.82 -4.82
CA ARG A 52 -10.14 -15.07 -6.25
C ARG A 52 -11.44 -14.44 -6.75
N TYR A 53 -12.56 -14.67 -6.09
CA TYR A 53 -13.86 -14.15 -6.51
C TYR A 53 -13.97 -12.63 -6.42
N LEU A 54 -13.34 -12.03 -5.41
CA LEU A 54 -13.23 -10.56 -5.28
C LEU A 54 -12.25 -9.95 -6.29
N GLY A 55 -11.50 -10.75 -7.04
CA GLY A 55 -10.51 -10.28 -8.01
C GLY A 55 -9.25 -9.67 -7.36
N LEU A 56 -9.09 -9.80 -6.03
CA LEU A 56 -8.01 -9.14 -5.29
C LEU A 56 -6.62 -9.56 -5.74
N LEU A 57 -6.43 -10.84 -6.07
CA LEU A 57 -5.13 -11.33 -6.55
C LEU A 57 -4.75 -10.68 -7.89
N GLY A 58 -5.72 -10.49 -8.78
CA GLY A 58 -5.52 -9.81 -10.06
C GLY A 58 -5.21 -8.33 -9.85
N THR A 59 -5.99 -7.65 -9.01
CA THR A 59 -5.77 -6.24 -8.65
C THR A 59 -4.38 -6.02 -8.04
N ILE A 60 -3.94 -6.90 -7.13
CA ILE A 60 -2.61 -6.83 -6.51
C ILE A 60 -1.52 -7.02 -7.58
N CYS A 61 -1.68 -8.00 -8.49
CA CYS A 61 -0.71 -8.25 -9.56
C CYS A 61 -0.58 -7.04 -10.48
N VAL A 62 -1.71 -6.52 -10.97
CA VAL A 62 -1.76 -5.32 -11.83
C VAL A 62 -1.17 -4.11 -11.12
N SER A 63 -1.47 -3.92 -9.83
CA SER A 63 -0.92 -2.82 -9.04
C SER A 63 0.61 -2.89 -8.94
N LYS A 64 1.16 -4.09 -8.69
CA LYS A 64 2.61 -4.31 -8.62
C LYS A 64 3.33 -4.02 -9.95
N ASP A 65 2.68 -4.32 -11.07
CA ASP A 65 3.27 -4.05 -12.39
C ASP A 65 3.14 -2.58 -12.83
N ASN A 66 2.22 -1.81 -12.25
CA ASN A 66 1.90 -0.43 -12.63
C ASN A 66 2.67 0.67 -11.88
N PHE A 67 3.87 0.37 -11.37
CA PHE A 67 4.73 1.32 -10.64
C PHE A 67 3.95 2.06 -9.53
N PRO A 68 3.64 1.38 -8.41
CA PRO A 68 2.77 1.93 -7.37
C PRO A 68 3.35 3.19 -6.70
N VAL A 69 4.67 3.36 -6.71
CA VAL A 69 5.35 4.51 -6.10
C VAL A 69 5.50 5.62 -7.15
N ARG A 70 4.92 6.80 -6.85
CA ARG A 70 4.88 7.96 -7.76
C ARG A 70 5.31 9.22 -7.03
N ILE A 71 6.50 9.71 -7.31
CA ILE A 71 7.12 10.80 -6.56
C ILE A 71 7.37 12.00 -7.48
N PRO A 72 6.89 13.22 -7.16
CA PRO A 72 7.25 14.43 -7.90
C PRO A 72 8.76 14.65 -7.92
N PHE A 73 9.30 15.18 -9.03
CA PHE A 73 10.74 15.39 -9.17
C PHE A 73 11.37 16.17 -8.01
N ASP A 74 10.73 17.24 -7.58
CA ASP A 74 11.31 18.12 -6.55
C ASP A 74 11.43 17.37 -5.20
N LYS A 75 10.46 16.51 -4.88
CA LYS A 75 10.54 15.64 -3.68
C LYS A 75 11.58 14.54 -3.85
N PHE A 76 11.65 13.94 -5.04
CA PHE A 76 12.59 12.86 -5.33
C PHE A 76 14.04 13.34 -5.21
N ILE A 77 14.36 14.45 -5.88
CA ILE A 77 15.71 15.02 -5.87
C ILE A 77 16.08 15.47 -4.46
N ASN A 78 15.19 16.19 -3.76
CA ASN A 78 15.50 16.65 -2.40
C ASN A 78 15.79 15.47 -1.45
N ARG A 79 15.01 14.39 -1.53
CA ARG A 79 15.19 13.22 -0.66
C ARG A 79 16.44 12.40 -1.01
N HIS A 80 16.76 12.26 -2.28
CA HIS A 80 17.81 11.35 -2.76
C HIS A 80 19.06 12.06 -3.30
N ALA A 81 19.19 13.38 -3.09
CA ALA A 81 20.30 14.18 -3.60
C ALA A 81 21.68 13.68 -3.13
N LEU A 82 21.76 13.06 -1.94
CA LEU A 82 23.01 12.54 -1.40
C LEU A 82 23.57 11.39 -2.26
N LEU A 83 22.68 10.59 -2.85
CA LEU A 83 23.05 9.50 -3.77
C LEU A 83 23.51 10.01 -5.14
N ALA A 84 23.33 11.30 -5.43
CA ALA A 84 23.79 11.92 -6.66
C ALA A 84 25.25 12.37 -6.51
N GLY A 85 26.07 12.06 -7.50
CA GLY A 85 27.44 12.58 -7.56
C GLY A 85 27.45 14.13 -7.64
N PRO A 86 28.48 14.80 -7.07
CA PRO A 86 28.54 16.27 -6.96
C PRO A 86 28.45 17.02 -8.29
N HIS A 87 28.72 16.37 -9.42
CA HIS A 87 28.67 16.96 -10.76
C HIS A 87 27.28 16.89 -11.43
N GLU A 88 26.34 16.09 -10.92
CA GLU A 88 25.02 15.92 -11.55
C GLU A 88 24.01 16.98 -11.11
N VAL A 89 24.25 17.69 -9.99
CA VAL A 89 23.34 18.70 -9.41
C VAL A 89 23.14 19.93 -10.32
N LEU A 90 24.03 20.14 -11.30
CA LEU A 90 23.94 21.23 -12.27
C LEU A 90 23.09 20.90 -13.51
N ARG A 91 22.51 19.69 -13.57
CA ARG A 91 21.74 19.20 -14.72
C ARG A 91 20.23 19.39 -14.52
N GLY A 92 19.45 19.12 -15.57
CA GLY A 92 18.00 19.15 -15.47
C GLY A 92 17.46 18.08 -14.52
N ARG A 93 16.21 18.28 -14.04
CA ARG A 93 15.56 17.39 -13.06
C ARG A 93 15.47 15.94 -13.52
N VAL A 94 15.31 15.72 -14.82
CA VAL A 94 15.24 14.39 -15.44
C VAL A 94 16.61 13.71 -15.39
N GLU A 95 17.67 14.44 -15.73
CA GLU A 95 19.05 13.95 -15.76
C GLU A 95 19.53 13.58 -14.37
N ILE A 96 19.29 14.45 -13.38
CA ILE A 96 19.59 14.18 -11.97
C ILE A 96 18.89 12.90 -11.50
N SER A 97 17.60 12.78 -11.81
CA SER A 97 16.81 11.61 -11.40
C SER A 97 17.33 10.32 -12.05
N LYS A 98 17.73 10.37 -13.33
CA LYS A 98 18.37 9.24 -14.02
C LYS A 98 19.70 8.87 -13.39
N ALA A 99 20.52 9.85 -13.02
CA ALA A 99 21.82 9.62 -12.41
C ALA A 99 21.67 8.89 -11.06
N ILE A 100 20.76 9.35 -10.19
CA ILE A 100 20.43 8.70 -8.92
C ILE A 100 19.94 7.27 -9.11
N LEU A 101 19.08 7.03 -10.12
CA LEU A 101 18.55 5.70 -10.37
C LEU A 101 19.60 4.75 -10.96
N THR A 102 20.57 5.28 -11.69
CA THR A 102 21.65 4.50 -12.31
C THR A 102 22.75 4.16 -11.30
N SER A 103 22.96 4.99 -10.27
CA SER A 103 23.97 4.73 -9.23
C SER A 103 23.67 3.48 -8.39
N LEU A 104 22.41 3.04 -8.35
CA LEU A 104 22.00 1.81 -7.68
C LEU A 104 22.29 0.51 -8.46
N GLY A 105 22.61 0.61 -9.75
CA GLY A 105 22.94 -0.55 -10.59
C GLY A 105 22.11 -0.66 -11.87
N PRO A 106 22.69 -1.21 -12.96
CA PRO A 106 22.03 -1.30 -14.26
C PRO A 106 20.87 -2.30 -14.31
N GLU A 107 20.79 -3.25 -13.37
CA GLU A 107 19.74 -4.26 -13.29
C GLU A 107 18.33 -3.66 -13.06
N HIS A 108 18.26 -2.41 -12.61
CA HIS A 108 17.03 -1.74 -12.21
C HIS A 108 16.33 -0.97 -13.34
N THR A 109 16.86 -0.99 -14.55
CA THR A 109 16.33 -0.23 -15.71
C THR A 109 14.87 -0.59 -16.07
N SER A 110 14.43 -1.81 -15.78
CA SER A 110 13.04 -2.24 -15.96
C SER A 110 12.10 -1.80 -14.82
N SER A 111 12.67 -1.42 -13.67
CA SER A 111 11.95 -1.18 -12.42
C SER A 111 11.62 0.28 -12.15
N PHE A 112 11.99 1.20 -13.04
CA PHE A 112 11.57 2.60 -13.00
C PHE A 112 11.12 3.13 -14.36
N ARG A 113 10.33 4.20 -14.33
CA ARG A 113 10.00 5.05 -15.48
C ARG A 113 10.03 6.51 -15.05
N ILE A 114 10.41 7.39 -15.97
CA ILE A 114 10.48 8.83 -15.73
C ILE A 114 9.41 9.49 -16.59
N GLY A 115 8.44 10.14 -15.93
CA GLY A 115 7.40 10.91 -16.60
C GLY A 115 7.78 12.38 -16.74
N HIS A 116 6.81 13.21 -17.13
CA HIS A 116 7.01 14.66 -17.31
C HIS A 116 7.14 15.43 -15.99
N THR A 117 6.47 14.96 -14.92
CA THR A 117 6.41 15.65 -13.62
C THR A 117 6.79 14.76 -12.43
N LYS A 118 6.83 13.44 -12.63
CA LYS A 118 6.99 12.44 -11.57
C LYS A 118 7.92 11.30 -12.00
N VAL A 119 8.61 10.72 -11.03
CA VAL A 119 9.35 9.47 -11.12
C VAL A 119 8.44 8.33 -10.66
N PHE A 120 8.41 7.25 -11.43
CA PHE A 120 7.61 6.05 -11.19
C PHE A 120 8.54 4.89 -10.85
N LEU A 121 8.29 4.23 -9.72
CA LEU A 121 9.16 3.19 -9.18
C LEU A 121 8.34 1.95 -8.83
N ARG A 122 8.95 0.78 -9.03
CA ARG A 122 8.49 -0.46 -8.39
C ARG A 122 8.90 -0.46 -6.91
N GLU A 123 8.12 -1.14 -6.09
CA GLU A 123 8.27 -1.19 -4.63
C GLU A 123 9.70 -1.59 -4.21
N LYS A 124 10.23 -2.69 -4.76
CA LYS A 124 11.60 -3.16 -4.48
C LYS A 124 12.69 -2.10 -4.73
N LEU A 125 12.59 -1.34 -5.82
CA LEU A 125 13.56 -0.29 -6.13
C LEU A 125 13.40 0.92 -5.19
N SER A 126 12.17 1.24 -4.81
CA SER A 126 11.91 2.30 -3.83
C SER A 126 12.53 1.96 -2.47
N GLU A 127 12.40 0.72 -2.01
CA GLU A 127 13.02 0.26 -0.76
C GLU A 127 14.56 0.38 -0.83
N GLN A 128 15.18 -0.07 -1.92
CA GLN A 128 16.63 0.04 -2.13
C GLN A 128 17.12 1.50 -2.18
N LEU A 129 16.35 2.40 -2.81
CA LEU A 129 16.64 3.85 -2.80
C LEU A 129 16.61 4.42 -1.38
N GLU A 130 15.61 4.04 -0.59
CA GLU A 130 15.50 4.49 0.81
C GLU A 130 16.64 3.95 1.67
N GLU A 131 17.01 2.68 1.50
CA GLU A 131 18.16 2.05 2.16
C GLU A 131 19.48 2.75 1.82
N GLY A 132 19.73 3.02 0.53
CA GLY A 132 20.92 3.75 0.09
C GLY A 132 21.00 5.16 0.66
N THR A 133 19.87 5.88 0.62
CA THR A 133 19.77 7.24 1.18
C THR A 133 20.02 7.25 2.68
N CYS A 134 19.49 6.26 3.40
CA CYS A 134 19.69 6.12 4.85
C CYS A 134 21.15 5.79 5.19
N ARG A 135 21.86 5.06 4.34
CA ARG A 135 23.28 4.73 4.53
C ARG A 135 24.19 5.95 4.36
N GLU A 136 23.90 6.82 3.41
CA GLU A 136 24.72 8.02 3.12
C GLU A 136 24.33 9.22 3.98
N GLY A 137 23.09 9.29 4.46
CA GLY A 137 22.65 10.28 5.43
C GLY A 137 23.21 10.01 6.83
N LEU A 138 24.03 10.92 7.35
CA LEU A 138 24.35 10.96 8.77
C LEU A 138 23.07 11.28 9.59
N GLY A 139 22.39 10.24 10.09
CA GLY A 139 21.67 10.35 11.37
C GLY A 139 20.16 10.16 11.44
N CYS A 140 19.52 9.22 10.74
CA CYS A 140 18.11 8.86 11.02
C CYS A 140 17.83 7.36 10.85
N CYS A 141 18.31 6.51 11.77
CA CYS A 141 17.79 5.15 11.94
C CYS A 141 17.09 5.00 13.30
N ASN A 142 16.05 5.79 13.57
CA ASN A 142 15.03 5.32 14.50
C ASN A 142 14.19 4.28 13.74
N HIS A 143 14.49 3.01 14.00
CA HIS A 143 13.73 1.86 13.53
C HIS A 143 12.25 2.01 13.94
N SER A 144 11.39 2.50 13.06
CA SER A 144 9.94 2.36 13.28
C SER A 144 9.08 2.29 12.01
N THR A 145 9.66 2.39 10.82
CA THR A 145 8.88 2.22 9.59
C THR A 145 9.61 1.30 8.62
N ALA A 146 9.81 0.05 9.05
CA ALA A 146 9.96 -1.01 8.06
C ALA A 146 8.62 -1.10 7.29
N PRO A 147 8.62 -1.12 5.94
CA PRO A 147 7.43 -1.53 5.22
C PRO A 147 7.03 -2.92 5.72
N PRO A 148 5.73 -3.25 5.79
CA PRO A 148 5.32 -4.59 6.18
C PRO A 148 5.88 -5.54 5.14
N ARG A 149 7.01 -6.20 5.47
CA ARG A 149 7.61 -7.23 4.62
C ARG A 149 6.48 -8.18 4.27
N LEU A 150 6.15 -8.27 2.98
CA LEU A 150 5.32 -9.36 2.47
C LEU A 150 5.98 -10.63 2.99
N LEU A 151 5.31 -11.29 3.94
CA LEU A 151 5.81 -12.51 4.57
C LEU A 151 6.16 -13.48 3.43
N GLU A 152 7.43 -13.84 3.35
CA GLU A 152 7.81 -14.97 2.51
C GLU A 152 6.97 -16.17 2.95
N PRO A 153 6.43 -16.98 2.02
CA PRO A 153 5.53 -18.09 2.37
C PRO A 153 6.10 -19.04 3.43
N SER A 154 7.44 -19.10 3.55
CA SER A 154 8.20 -19.90 4.52
C SER A 154 8.23 -19.34 5.96
N LYS A 155 7.76 -18.12 6.21
CA LYS A 155 7.80 -17.44 7.53
C LYS A 155 6.42 -17.23 8.16
N ILE A 156 5.35 -17.78 7.60
CA ILE A 156 4.05 -17.81 8.25
C ILE A 156 4.20 -18.66 9.53
N PRO A 157 3.97 -18.10 10.73
CA PRO A 157 4.03 -18.88 11.96
C PRO A 157 3.05 -20.04 11.84
N SER A 158 3.53 -21.27 12.03
CA SER A 158 2.67 -22.43 12.19
C SER A 158 1.72 -22.18 13.36
N VAL A 159 0.42 -22.37 13.12
CA VAL A 159 -0.63 -22.27 14.15
C VAL A 159 -0.23 -23.18 15.33
N PRO A 160 -0.15 -22.67 16.57
CA PRO A 160 0.12 -23.52 17.73
C PRO A 160 -0.98 -24.58 17.86
N SER A 161 -0.58 -25.84 18.03
CA SER A 161 -1.48 -26.96 18.26
C SER A 161 -2.27 -26.78 19.57
N GLU A 162 -3.55 -27.15 19.55
CA GLU A 162 -4.44 -27.16 20.71
C GLU A 162 -3.83 -27.94 21.88
N GLY A 163 -3.51 -27.25 22.98
CA GLY A 163 -2.98 -27.90 24.18
C GLY A 163 -2.93 -27.01 25.42
N ASP A 164 -2.61 -25.72 25.28
CA ASP A 164 -2.27 -24.88 26.44
C ASP A 164 -3.14 -23.61 26.57
N TYR A 165 -4.46 -23.75 26.66
CA TYR A 165 -5.30 -22.61 27.09
C TYR A 165 -6.32 -23.03 28.15
N HIS A 166 -5.99 -22.71 29.40
CA HIS A 166 -6.93 -22.70 30.51
C HIS A 166 -7.95 -21.55 30.34
N PRO A 167 -9.25 -21.77 30.55
CA PRO A 167 -10.26 -20.74 30.46
C PRO A 167 -10.28 -19.90 31.75
N GLY A 168 -9.50 -18.82 31.77
CA GLY A 168 -9.53 -17.79 32.81
C GLY A 168 -10.05 -16.46 32.25
N LEU A 169 -11.10 -15.93 32.87
CA LEU A 169 -11.80 -14.69 32.55
C LEU A 169 -10.88 -13.52 32.16
N HIS A 170 -11.07 -13.00 30.94
CA HIS A 170 -10.85 -11.59 30.66
C HIS A 170 -12.13 -11.03 30.04
N THR A 171 -12.91 -10.37 30.89
CA THR A 171 -14.04 -9.52 30.50
C THR A 171 -13.52 -8.38 29.63
N TRP A 172 -14.02 -8.28 28.40
CA TRP A 172 -13.80 -7.11 27.54
C TRP A 172 -14.56 -5.93 28.14
N THR A 173 -13.85 -4.98 28.74
CA THR A 173 -14.40 -3.66 29.06
C THR A 173 -14.33 -2.77 27.80
N PRO A 174 -15.41 -2.05 27.45
CA PRO A 174 -15.46 -1.19 26.27
C PRO A 174 -14.78 0.15 26.58
N ASP A 175 -13.45 0.20 26.65
CA ASP A 175 -12.73 1.47 26.75
C ASP A 175 -11.27 1.41 26.26
N SER A 176 -11.03 0.74 25.13
CA SER A 176 -9.70 0.70 24.51
C SER A 176 -9.78 0.84 23.00
N GLN A 177 -10.10 2.04 22.54
CA GLN A 177 -9.72 2.50 21.20
C GLN A 177 -8.32 3.13 21.28
N PRO A 178 -7.38 2.65 20.44
CA PRO A 178 -6.69 3.62 19.59
C PRO A 178 -6.46 3.01 18.19
N LEU A 179 -7.50 2.96 17.35
CA LEU A 179 -7.35 2.64 15.92
C LEU A 179 -8.04 3.65 14.99
N LEU A 180 -8.38 4.84 15.50
CA LEU A 180 -8.90 5.96 14.70
C LEU A 180 -7.88 7.07 14.44
N GLN A 181 -6.61 6.88 14.79
CA GLN A 181 -5.56 7.90 14.57
C GLN A 181 -4.75 7.70 13.27
N LEU A 182 -4.91 6.56 12.57
CA LEU A 182 -4.15 6.29 11.34
C LEU A 182 -4.72 6.95 10.07
N THR A 183 -5.94 7.48 10.13
CA THR A 183 -6.53 8.24 9.02
C THR A 183 -6.20 9.73 9.07
N GLN A 184 -5.65 10.24 10.17
CA GLN A 184 -5.45 11.68 10.37
C GLN A 184 -4.14 12.22 9.75
N THR A 185 -3.17 11.36 9.43
CA THR A 185 -1.87 11.80 8.87
C THR A 185 -1.84 11.92 7.34
N PHE A 186 -2.91 11.56 6.64
CA PHE A 186 -2.97 11.72 5.18
C PHE A 186 -3.59 13.05 4.72
N GLN A 187 -4.10 13.85 5.66
CA GLN A 187 -4.88 15.05 5.36
C GLN A 187 -4.05 16.35 5.37
N ASP A 188 -2.73 16.29 5.63
CA ASP A 188 -1.89 17.49 5.80
C ASP A 188 -0.90 17.73 4.64
N ARG A 189 -1.32 17.47 3.40
CA ARG A 189 -0.64 17.97 2.19
C ARG A 189 -1.64 18.45 1.14
N SER A 190 -2.48 19.37 1.55
CA SER A 190 -3.24 20.21 0.63
C SER A 190 -3.09 21.64 1.11
N ASP A 191 -2.09 22.34 0.58
CA ASP A 191 -2.11 23.80 0.60
C ASP A 191 -2.03 24.32 -0.85
N PRO A 192 -2.70 25.45 -1.13
CA PRO A 192 -3.08 25.86 -2.47
C PRO A 192 -2.09 26.87 -3.06
N THR A 193 -1.74 26.71 -4.34
CA THR A 193 -1.72 27.79 -5.34
C THR A 193 -1.70 27.18 -6.74
#